data_AF-A0A9W7L6I0-F1
#
_entry.id   AF-A0A9W7L6I0-F1
#
_cell.length_a   1.000
_cell.length_b   1.000
_cell.length_c   1.000
_cell.angle_alpha   90.00
_cell.angle_beta   90.00
_cell.angle_gamma   90.00
#
_symmetry.space_group_name_H-M   'P 1'
#
loop_
_entity.id
_entity.type
_entity.pdbx_description
1 polymer ?
#
loop_
_entity_poly.entity_id
_entity_poly.type
_entity_poly.pdbx_seq_one_letter_code
_entity_poly.pdbx_strand_id
1 'polypeptide(L)'
;MTDCEAVIHSCLQNLNTTPSCIQGCRGVFTRYYKTNPKIAARTWRNVIKNTTDKDQYLPLVYICNDVLQHTALNPKKYGNNYLEAFWPYLAEGFSICAREDYKRVERIVKILGDREIYSAKSSSILLDAIRRSRDGGGPVADDDSSEEEEEEARQNRKEEKLIETVGRTTVDLLIPEVKKRKVEVEKPAEEFSIDNLIGKRAKIEEKTWPEREAELTSKVKEYTRRFREVQKLDNMVGANVSINLLGSDALVAERGNAIKAAEKVDKLIAVLEECSSLSAWIYKKQKTTLLSVAGEKKQDEGETVLVTEMKEVLERVEGIWEEAKVERKVRKEKEESEQKREEEVRKRKEEEEKTLKHLDKIKKNAKDTEGKVWDPRLKMYREKGEADDSWRDH
;
A
#
# COMPACT_ATOMS: atom_id res chain seq x y z
N MET A 1 -9.44 2.41 -12.77
CA MET A 1 -8.48 1.82 -11.82
C MET A 1 -8.46 2.69 -10.58
N THR A 2 -8.76 2.14 -9.41
CA THR A 2 -8.63 2.91 -8.15
C THR A 2 -7.15 3.04 -7.78
N ASP A 3 -6.77 4.08 -7.03
CA ASP A 3 -5.37 4.27 -6.61
C ASP A 3 -4.80 3.04 -5.87
N CYS A 4 -5.65 2.36 -5.09
CA CYS A 4 -5.30 1.11 -4.39
C CYS A 4 -4.95 -0.02 -5.35
N GLU A 5 -5.75 -0.23 -6.40
CA GLU A 5 -5.54 -1.26 -7.40
C GLU A 5 -4.23 -1.06 -8.15
N ALA A 6 -3.90 0.19 -8.52
CA ALA A 6 -2.65 0.52 -9.19
C ALA A 6 -1.41 0.18 -8.34
N VAL A 7 -1.45 0.51 -7.04
CA VAL A 7 -0.35 0.23 -6.10
C VAL A 7 -0.16 -1.27 -5.90
N ILE A 8 -1.26 -2.02 -5.71
CA ILE A 8 -1.20 -3.48 -5.55
C ILE A 8 -0.68 -4.14 -6.83
N HIS A 9 -1.19 -3.72 -7.99
CA HIS A 9 -0.75 -4.25 -9.28
C HIS A 9 0.75 -4.03 -9.50
N SER A 10 1.24 -2.81 -9.27
CA SER A 10 2.67 -2.48 -9.38
C SER A 10 3.54 -3.32 -8.43
N CYS A 11 3.06 -3.57 -7.19
CA CYS A 11 3.75 -4.44 -6.24
C CYS A 11 3.85 -5.88 -6.73
N LEU A 12 2.75 -6.42 -7.28
CA LEU A 12 2.69 -7.79 -7.77
C LEU A 12 3.52 -8.01 -9.04
N GLN A 13 3.61 -7.02 -9.93
CA GLN A 13 4.42 -7.14 -11.16
C GLN A 13 5.93 -7.18 -10.89
N ASN A 14 6.38 -6.59 -9.79
CA ASN A 14 7.79 -6.52 -9.41
C ASN A 14 8.18 -7.58 -8.36
N LEU A 15 7.30 -8.56 -8.13
CA LEU A 15 7.47 -9.55 -7.07
C LEU A 15 8.55 -10.57 -7.42
N ASN A 16 9.29 -11.04 -6.42
CA ASN A 16 10.23 -12.16 -6.56
C ASN A 16 10.20 -13.04 -5.31
N THR A 17 10.95 -14.14 -5.31
CA THR A 17 10.91 -15.14 -4.22
C THR A 17 11.70 -14.74 -2.97
N THR A 18 12.31 -13.55 -2.92
CA THR A 18 13.06 -13.13 -1.74
C THR A 18 12.11 -12.81 -0.57
N PRO A 19 12.45 -13.21 0.68
CA PRO A 19 11.58 -12.96 1.83
C PRO A 19 11.24 -11.49 2.05
N SER A 20 12.19 -10.57 1.82
CA SER A 20 11.98 -9.13 1.95
C SER A 20 10.96 -8.59 0.95
N CYS A 21 10.98 -9.06 -0.30
CA CYS A 21 10.02 -8.67 -1.32
C CYS A 21 8.61 -9.15 -0.98
N ILE A 22 8.46 -10.41 -0.56
CA ILE A 22 7.17 -10.99 -0.13
C ILE A 22 6.61 -10.21 1.08
N GLN A 23 7.43 -9.98 2.11
CA GLN A 23 7.00 -9.25 3.30
C GLN A 23 6.64 -7.79 3.00
N GLY A 24 7.41 -7.13 2.14
CA GLY A 24 7.12 -5.78 1.67
C GLY A 24 5.78 -5.71 0.95
N CYS A 25 5.52 -6.66 0.04
CA CYS A 25 4.24 -6.70 -0.67
C CYS A 25 3.08 -7.06 0.26
N ARG A 26 3.27 -7.94 1.25
CA ARG A 26 2.27 -8.19 2.29
C ARG A 26 1.94 -6.90 3.03
N GLY A 27 2.93 -6.06 3.33
CA GLY A 27 2.75 -4.73 3.90
C GLY A 27 1.76 -3.89 3.09
N VAL A 28 1.91 -3.87 1.75
CA VAL A 28 0.99 -3.18 0.83
C VAL A 28 -0.43 -3.73 0.93
N PHE A 29 -0.62 -5.05 0.88
CA PHE A 29 -1.95 -5.67 1.05
C PHE A 29 -2.56 -5.26 2.41
N THR A 30 -1.82 -5.44 3.51
CA THR A 30 -2.34 -5.15 4.84
C THR A 30 -2.73 -3.68 5.05
N ARG A 31 -2.12 -2.74 4.33
CA ARG A 31 -2.51 -1.32 4.34
C ARG A 31 -3.93 -1.09 3.80
N TYR A 32 -4.33 -1.85 2.79
CA TYR A 32 -5.64 -1.73 2.13
C TYR A 32 -6.67 -2.77 2.59
N TYR A 33 -6.32 -3.54 3.62
CA TYR A 33 -7.15 -4.62 4.17
C TYR A 33 -8.57 -4.16 4.53
N LYS A 34 -8.69 -3.07 5.29
CA LYS A 34 -9.98 -2.63 5.86
C LYS A 34 -10.87 -1.96 4.82
N THR A 35 -10.27 -1.31 3.84
CA THR A 35 -10.99 -0.48 2.89
C THR A 35 -11.42 -1.27 1.66
N ASN A 36 -10.57 -2.14 1.11
CA ASN A 36 -10.81 -2.74 -0.20
C ASN A 36 -10.30 -4.19 -0.32
N PRO A 37 -10.79 -5.13 0.52
CA PRO A 37 -10.27 -6.50 0.51
C PRO A 37 -10.56 -7.24 -0.81
N LYS A 38 -11.73 -7.00 -1.40
CA LYS A 38 -12.16 -7.57 -2.69
C LYS A 38 -11.32 -7.09 -3.88
N ILE A 39 -10.92 -5.82 -3.87
CA ILE A 39 -10.07 -5.26 -4.95
C ILE A 39 -8.72 -5.96 -4.92
N ALA A 40 -8.08 -6.06 -3.75
CA ALA A 40 -6.77 -6.71 -3.62
C ALA A 40 -6.77 -8.17 -4.12
N ALA A 41 -7.78 -8.95 -3.72
CA ALA A 41 -7.93 -10.35 -4.14
C ALA A 41 -8.16 -10.47 -5.67
N ARG A 42 -8.99 -9.59 -6.23
CA ARG A 42 -9.25 -9.53 -7.68
C ARG A 42 -8.00 -9.12 -8.46
N THR A 43 -7.26 -8.12 -8.00
CA THR A 43 -6.01 -7.68 -8.62
C THR A 43 -4.97 -8.81 -8.62
N TRP A 44 -4.81 -9.51 -7.49
CA TRP A 44 -3.94 -10.70 -7.42
C TRP A 44 -4.32 -11.76 -8.46
N ARG A 45 -5.60 -12.10 -8.56
CA ARG A 45 -6.11 -13.06 -9.55
C ARG A 45 -5.85 -12.59 -10.98
N ASN A 46 -6.09 -11.32 -11.27
CA ASN A 46 -5.86 -10.76 -12.60
C ASN A 46 -4.38 -10.78 -13.00
N VAL A 47 -3.47 -10.51 -12.07
CA VAL A 47 -2.01 -10.62 -12.33
C VAL A 47 -1.61 -12.06 -12.62
N ILE A 48 -2.13 -13.04 -11.87
CA ILE A 48 -1.88 -14.47 -12.18
C ILE A 48 -2.39 -14.85 -13.58
N LYS A 49 -3.58 -14.37 -13.95
CA LYS A 49 -4.15 -14.67 -15.28
C LYS A 49 -3.37 -14.05 -16.44
N ASN A 50 -2.88 -12.83 -16.23
CA ASN A 50 -2.30 -12.03 -17.29
C ASN A 50 -0.78 -12.16 -17.36
N THR A 51 -0.12 -12.75 -16.35
CA THR A 51 1.32 -12.97 -16.41
C THR A 51 1.66 -14.06 -17.42
N THR A 52 2.53 -13.71 -18.37
CA THR A 52 3.14 -14.65 -19.32
C THR A 52 4.42 -15.25 -18.78
N ASP A 53 4.99 -14.65 -17.73
CA ASP A 53 6.21 -15.12 -17.08
C ASP A 53 5.87 -16.21 -16.07
N LYS A 54 6.40 -17.41 -16.31
CA LYS A 54 6.21 -18.59 -15.45
C LYS A 54 6.95 -18.47 -14.13
N ASP A 55 8.05 -17.72 -14.10
CA ASP A 55 8.83 -17.51 -12.88
C ASP A 55 8.09 -16.62 -11.87
N GLN A 56 7.09 -15.86 -12.32
CA GLN A 56 6.23 -15.04 -11.46
C GLN A 56 5.17 -15.84 -10.69
N TYR A 57 4.80 -17.04 -11.14
CA TYR A 57 3.71 -17.78 -10.47
C TYR A 57 4.04 -18.13 -9.02
N LEU A 58 5.26 -18.60 -8.75
CA LEU A 58 5.63 -19.02 -7.40
C LEU A 58 5.66 -17.84 -6.40
N PRO A 59 6.28 -16.68 -6.70
CA PRO A 59 6.13 -15.47 -5.91
C PRO A 59 4.67 -15.10 -5.62
N LEU A 60 3.80 -15.15 -6.64
CA LEU A 60 2.37 -14.79 -6.52
C LEU A 60 1.61 -15.73 -5.56
N VAL A 61 1.97 -17.02 -5.53
CA VAL A 61 1.41 -17.97 -4.57
C VAL A 61 1.98 -17.72 -3.17
N TYR A 62 3.27 -17.40 -3.03
CA TYR A 62 3.88 -17.09 -1.73
C TYR A 62 3.29 -15.83 -1.09
N ILE A 63 3.04 -14.76 -1.85
CA ILE A 63 2.40 -13.56 -1.30
C ILE A 63 0.98 -13.83 -0.86
N CYS A 64 0.20 -14.59 -1.64
CA CYS A 64 -1.15 -14.99 -1.24
C CYS A 64 -1.13 -15.76 0.08
N ASN A 65 -0.25 -16.75 0.18
CA ASN A 65 -0.04 -17.51 1.40
C ASN A 65 0.38 -16.61 2.58
N ASP A 66 1.34 -15.72 2.41
CA ASP A 66 1.82 -14.84 3.49
C ASP A 66 0.73 -13.86 3.96
N VAL A 67 -0.08 -13.31 3.05
CA VAL A 67 -1.21 -12.43 3.36
C VAL A 67 -2.31 -13.19 4.13
N LEU A 68 -2.69 -14.38 3.67
CA LEU A 68 -3.73 -15.19 4.31
C LEU A 68 -3.30 -15.66 5.70
N GLN A 69 -2.07 -16.18 5.84
CA GLN A 69 -1.52 -16.58 7.13
C GLN A 69 -1.45 -15.40 8.10
N HIS A 70 -0.90 -14.27 7.67
CA HIS A 70 -0.73 -13.10 8.53
C HIS A 70 -2.07 -12.54 9.01
N THR A 71 -3.08 -12.52 8.15
CA THR A 71 -4.41 -12.02 8.53
C THR A 71 -5.19 -13.01 9.38
N ALA A 72 -5.12 -14.31 9.10
CA ALA A 72 -5.74 -15.36 9.90
C ALA A 72 -5.15 -15.48 11.31
N LEU A 73 -3.83 -15.34 11.47
CA LEU A 73 -3.16 -15.38 12.77
C LEU A 73 -3.44 -14.14 13.64
N ASN A 74 -3.97 -13.06 13.05
CA ASN A 74 -4.25 -11.81 13.74
C ASN A 74 -5.73 -11.38 13.59
N PRO A 75 -6.70 -12.23 14.00
CA PRO A 75 -8.12 -12.00 13.71
C PRO A 75 -8.68 -10.77 14.44
N LYS A 76 -8.08 -10.35 15.55
CA LYS A 76 -8.48 -9.12 16.26
C LYS A 76 -8.18 -7.84 15.45
N LYS A 77 -7.12 -7.85 14.64
CA LYS A 77 -6.65 -6.69 13.89
C LYS A 77 -7.25 -6.62 12.49
N TYR A 78 -7.36 -7.78 11.86
CA TYR A 78 -7.80 -7.91 10.49
C TYR A 78 -9.22 -8.49 10.45
N GLY A 79 -9.47 -9.64 11.06
CA GLY A 79 -10.75 -10.36 10.91
C GLY A 79 -10.74 -11.23 9.65
N ASN A 80 -11.91 -11.61 9.16
CA ASN A 80 -12.03 -12.62 8.08
C ASN A 80 -12.14 -12.04 6.66
N ASN A 81 -12.10 -10.72 6.49
CA ASN A 81 -12.41 -10.07 5.22
C ASN A 81 -11.50 -10.53 4.06
N TYR A 82 -10.20 -10.74 4.29
CA TYR A 82 -9.34 -11.30 3.23
C TYR A 82 -9.58 -12.78 2.98
N LEU A 83 -9.88 -13.58 4.01
CA LEU A 83 -10.18 -14.99 3.80
C LEU A 83 -11.40 -15.16 2.90
N GLU A 84 -12.45 -14.36 3.16
CA GLU A 84 -13.66 -14.31 2.34
C GLU A 84 -13.42 -13.71 0.95
N ALA A 85 -12.63 -12.64 0.85
CA ALA A 85 -12.37 -11.98 -0.43
C ALA A 85 -11.50 -12.81 -1.38
N PHE A 86 -10.52 -13.57 -0.85
CA PHE A 86 -9.66 -14.42 -1.67
C PHE A 86 -10.33 -15.73 -2.07
N TRP A 87 -11.22 -16.26 -1.22
CA TRP A 87 -11.81 -17.59 -1.41
C TRP A 87 -12.32 -17.89 -2.83
N PRO A 88 -13.10 -17.01 -3.50
CA PRO A 88 -13.61 -17.27 -4.85
C PRO A 88 -12.51 -17.41 -5.91
N TYR A 89 -11.32 -16.90 -5.64
CA TYR A 89 -10.22 -16.82 -6.60
C TYR A 89 -9.11 -17.85 -6.36
N LEU A 90 -9.07 -18.49 -5.19
CA LEU A 90 -7.98 -19.39 -4.81
C LEU A 90 -7.90 -20.63 -5.68
N ALA A 91 -9.04 -21.29 -5.95
CA ALA A 91 -9.06 -22.51 -6.75
C ALA A 91 -8.52 -22.27 -8.15
N GLU A 92 -8.99 -21.20 -8.81
CA GLU A 92 -8.54 -20.81 -10.14
C GLU A 92 -7.06 -20.38 -10.15
N GLY A 93 -6.68 -19.47 -9.25
CA GLY A 93 -5.31 -18.94 -9.18
C GLY A 93 -4.29 -20.04 -8.89
N PHE A 94 -4.55 -20.91 -7.92
CA PHE A 94 -3.67 -22.04 -7.62
C PHE A 94 -3.66 -23.08 -8.74
N SER A 95 -4.77 -23.30 -9.44
CA SER A 95 -4.81 -24.22 -10.59
C SER A 95 -3.93 -23.74 -11.73
N ILE A 96 -3.89 -22.43 -12.01
CA ILE A 96 -2.99 -21.84 -13.01
C ILE A 96 -1.54 -22.07 -12.60
N CYS A 97 -1.17 -21.70 -11.37
CA CYS A 97 0.22 -21.83 -10.89
C CYS A 97 0.68 -23.29 -10.74
N ALA A 98 -0.22 -24.21 -10.40
CA ALA A 98 0.09 -25.63 -10.23
C ALA A 98 0.47 -26.35 -11.53
N ARG A 99 0.16 -25.77 -12.70
CA ARG A 99 0.59 -26.29 -14.00
C ARG A 99 2.11 -26.24 -14.16
N GLU A 100 2.75 -25.22 -13.58
CA GLU A 100 4.20 -25.06 -13.61
C GLU A 100 4.87 -25.72 -12.40
N ASP A 101 4.32 -25.58 -11.19
CA ASP A 101 4.90 -26.16 -9.97
C ASP A 101 3.86 -26.72 -9.00
N TYR A 102 3.34 -27.89 -9.35
CA TYR A 102 2.34 -28.60 -8.55
C TYR A 102 2.79 -28.84 -7.10
N LYS A 103 4.03 -29.32 -6.87
CA LYS A 103 4.47 -29.74 -5.53
C LYS A 103 4.57 -28.57 -4.56
N ARG A 104 5.00 -27.40 -5.02
CA ARG A 104 5.07 -26.21 -4.17
C ARG A 104 3.68 -25.64 -3.88
N VAL A 105 2.79 -25.59 -4.87
CA VAL A 105 1.40 -25.15 -4.66
C VAL A 105 0.65 -26.12 -3.73
N GLU A 106 0.80 -27.42 -3.92
CA GLU A 106 0.21 -28.45 -3.04
C GLU A 106 0.66 -28.28 -1.59
N ARG A 107 1.96 -28.05 -1.36
CA ARG A 107 2.50 -27.79 -0.02
C ARG A 107 1.86 -26.56 0.61
N ILE A 108 1.64 -25.49 -0.15
CA ILE A 108 1.04 -24.26 0.37
C ILE A 108 -0.42 -24.50 0.76
N VAL A 109 -1.20 -25.20 -0.06
CA VAL A 109 -2.59 -25.57 0.28
C VAL A 109 -2.64 -26.43 1.54
N LYS A 110 -1.71 -27.38 1.71
CA LYS A 110 -1.59 -28.16 2.95
C LYS A 110 -1.29 -27.27 4.15
N ILE A 111 -0.34 -26.34 4.05
CA ILE A 111 -0.05 -25.38 5.13
C ILE A 111 -1.28 -24.55 5.51
N LEU A 112 -2.10 -24.13 4.54
CA LEU A 112 -3.34 -23.40 4.83
C LEU A 112 -4.36 -24.24 5.60
N GLY A 113 -4.43 -25.55 5.31
CA GLY A 113 -5.26 -26.50 6.07
C GLY A 113 -4.69 -26.82 7.46
N ASP A 114 -3.40 -27.13 7.54
CA ASP A 114 -2.72 -27.52 8.78
C ASP A 114 -2.72 -26.40 9.83
N ARG A 115 -2.72 -25.14 9.38
CA ARG A 115 -2.82 -23.95 10.24
C ARG A 115 -4.25 -23.48 10.49
N GLU A 116 -5.25 -24.26 10.06
CA GLU A 116 -6.68 -23.96 10.20
C GLU A 116 -7.09 -22.59 9.62
N ILE A 117 -6.36 -22.11 8.60
CA ILE A 117 -6.70 -20.86 7.91
C ILE A 117 -7.95 -21.06 7.07
N TYR A 118 -8.01 -22.22 6.43
CA TYR A 118 -9.21 -22.75 5.81
C TYR A 118 -9.51 -24.11 6.42
N SER A 119 -10.82 -24.43 6.49
CA SER A 119 -11.27 -25.73 6.98
C SER A 119 -10.67 -26.88 6.16
N ALA A 120 -10.57 -28.08 6.76
CA ALA A 120 -10.11 -29.28 6.04
C ALA A 120 -10.92 -29.54 4.75
N LYS A 121 -12.24 -29.25 4.77
CA LYS A 121 -13.11 -29.35 3.60
C LYS A 121 -12.69 -28.36 2.50
N SER A 122 -12.48 -27.10 2.87
CA SER A 122 -12.01 -26.06 1.96
C SER A 122 -10.64 -26.40 1.34
N SER A 123 -9.71 -26.90 2.15
CA SER A 123 -8.39 -27.32 1.66
C SER A 123 -8.48 -28.54 0.74
N SER A 124 -9.40 -29.49 0.98
CA SER A 124 -9.66 -30.60 0.05
C SER A 124 -10.14 -30.11 -1.31
N ILE A 125 -11.07 -29.14 -1.34
CA ILE A 125 -11.56 -28.53 -2.58
C ILE A 125 -10.41 -27.90 -3.38
N LEU A 126 -9.52 -27.17 -2.72
CA LEU A 126 -8.34 -26.58 -3.35
C LEU A 126 -7.37 -27.64 -3.88
N LEU A 127 -7.11 -28.71 -3.10
CA LEU A 127 -6.25 -29.82 -3.51
C LEU A 127 -6.81 -30.55 -4.73
N ASP A 128 -8.12 -30.76 -4.79
CA ASP A 128 -8.78 -31.42 -5.92
C ASP A 128 -8.81 -30.52 -7.17
N ALA A 129 -8.95 -29.20 -7.01
CA ALA A 129 -8.82 -28.25 -8.12
C ALA A 129 -7.41 -28.29 -8.74
N ILE A 130 -6.35 -28.21 -7.93
CA ILE A 130 -4.97 -28.25 -8.44
C ILE A 130 -4.59 -29.62 -9.04
N ARG A 131 -5.15 -30.72 -8.53
CA ARG A 131 -4.95 -32.07 -9.10
C ARG A 131 -5.56 -32.19 -10.49
N ARG A 132 -6.81 -31.73 -10.66
CA ARG A 132 -7.49 -31.71 -11.96
C ARG A 132 -6.70 -30.90 -13.01
N SER A 133 -6.17 -29.74 -12.62
CA SER A 133 -5.33 -28.91 -13.49
C SER A 133 -4.04 -29.61 -13.94
N ARG A 134 -3.44 -30.46 -13.09
CA ARG A 134 -2.22 -31.22 -13.39
C ARG A 134 -2.47 -32.34 -14.39
N ASP A 135 -3.55 -33.09 -14.20
CA ASP A 135 -3.81 -34.31 -14.97
C ASP A 135 -4.34 -34.02 -16.38
N GLY A 136 -4.26 -32.77 -16.86
CA GLY A 136 -4.79 -32.35 -18.15
C GLY A 136 -6.32 -32.43 -18.23
N GLY A 137 -6.97 -32.59 -17.07
CA GLY A 137 -8.41 -32.52 -16.94
C GLY A 137 -8.84 -31.10 -17.24
N GLY A 138 -9.24 -30.86 -18.50
CA GLY A 138 -10.01 -29.67 -18.86
C GLY A 138 -11.15 -29.48 -17.88
N PRO A 139 -11.57 -28.22 -17.62
CA PRO A 139 -12.60 -27.92 -16.64
C PRO A 139 -13.77 -28.88 -16.86
N VAL A 140 -14.13 -29.62 -15.81
CA VAL A 140 -15.40 -30.33 -15.77
C VAL A 140 -16.42 -29.21 -15.89
N ALA A 141 -17.00 -29.08 -17.08
CA ALA A 141 -18.16 -28.24 -17.29
C ALA A 141 -19.24 -28.82 -16.38
N ASP A 142 -19.42 -28.20 -15.21
CA ASP A 142 -20.70 -28.23 -14.56
C ASP A 142 -21.63 -27.49 -15.53
N ASP A 143 -22.38 -28.28 -16.31
CA ASP A 143 -23.30 -27.92 -17.39
C ASP A 143 -24.55 -27.16 -16.87
N ASP A 144 -24.37 -26.35 -15.83
CA ASP A 144 -25.41 -25.56 -15.16
C ASP A 144 -24.93 -24.13 -14.80
N SER A 145 -23.70 -23.74 -15.20
CA SER A 145 -23.16 -22.39 -14.94
C SER A 145 -23.02 -21.50 -16.18
N SER A 146 -23.39 -21.99 -17.37
CA SER A 146 -23.28 -21.19 -18.61
C SER A 146 -24.35 -20.10 -18.70
N GLU A 147 -25.50 -20.27 -18.04
CA GLU A 147 -26.50 -19.20 -17.97
C GLU A 147 -26.07 -18.08 -17.01
N GLU A 148 -25.50 -18.39 -15.84
CA GLU A 148 -25.04 -17.35 -14.89
C GLU A 148 -23.82 -16.57 -15.41
N GLU A 149 -22.87 -17.22 -16.09
CA GLU A 149 -21.68 -16.52 -16.62
C GLU A 149 -22.02 -15.70 -17.89
N GLU A 150 -22.96 -16.16 -18.72
CA GLU A 150 -23.48 -15.37 -19.84
C GLU A 150 -24.41 -14.24 -19.37
N GLU A 151 -25.18 -14.45 -18.30
CA GLU A 151 -26.02 -13.42 -17.68
C GLU A 151 -25.18 -12.37 -16.96
N GLU A 152 -24.12 -12.75 -16.24
CA GLU A 152 -23.16 -11.81 -15.63
C GLU A 152 -22.36 -11.06 -16.71
N ALA A 153 -21.97 -11.71 -17.81
CA ALA A 153 -21.34 -11.03 -18.94
C ALA A 153 -22.31 -10.10 -19.69
N ARG A 154 -23.59 -10.46 -19.82
CA ARG A 154 -24.64 -9.59 -20.37
C ARG A 154 -24.96 -8.44 -19.43
N GLN A 155 -24.94 -8.66 -18.11
CA GLN A 155 -25.20 -7.65 -17.10
C GLN A 155 -24.03 -6.67 -17.01
N ASN A 156 -22.77 -7.14 -17.05
CA ASN A 156 -21.59 -6.30 -17.15
C ASN A 156 -21.56 -5.49 -18.47
N ARG A 157 -21.93 -6.08 -19.61
CA ARG A 157 -22.04 -5.34 -20.89
C ARG A 157 -23.20 -4.34 -20.91
N LYS A 158 -24.31 -4.64 -20.22
CA LYS A 158 -25.43 -3.72 -20.03
C LYS A 158 -25.04 -2.58 -19.10
N GLU A 159 -24.35 -2.85 -17.99
CA GLU A 159 -23.85 -1.83 -17.05
C GLU A 159 -22.78 -0.96 -17.70
N GLU A 160 -21.86 -1.50 -18.50
CA GLU A 160 -20.84 -0.71 -19.19
C GLU A 160 -21.46 0.20 -20.27
N LYS A 161 -22.43 -0.31 -21.03
CA LYS A 161 -23.23 0.53 -21.96
C LYS A 161 -24.11 1.53 -21.24
N LEU A 162 -24.66 1.17 -20.07
CA LEU A 162 -25.43 2.09 -19.24
C LEU A 162 -24.51 3.18 -18.67
N ILE A 163 -23.31 2.86 -18.22
CA ILE A 163 -22.30 3.80 -17.71
C ILE A 163 -21.77 4.70 -18.85
N GLU A 164 -21.65 4.20 -20.09
CA GLU A 164 -21.25 5.04 -21.23
C GLU A 164 -22.40 5.95 -21.70
N THR A 165 -23.62 5.44 -21.71
CA THR A 165 -24.83 6.19 -22.12
C THR A 165 -25.23 7.22 -21.06
N VAL A 166 -25.27 6.80 -19.79
CA VAL A 166 -25.45 7.65 -18.61
C VAL A 166 -24.24 8.55 -18.46
N GLY A 167 -23.01 8.11 -18.72
CA GLY A 167 -21.82 8.96 -18.69
C GLY A 167 -21.90 10.12 -19.67
N ARG A 168 -22.33 9.88 -20.93
CA ARG A 168 -22.51 10.95 -21.92
C ARG A 168 -23.71 11.84 -21.64
N THR A 169 -24.88 11.26 -21.33
CA THR A 169 -26.08 12.07 -21.02
C THR A 169 -25.98 12.81 -19.67
N THR A 170 -25.31 12.23 -18.69
CA THR A 170 -25.12 12.84 -17.36
C THR A 170 -24.00 13.85 -17.39
N VAL A 171 -22.94 13.70 -18.21
CA VAL A 171 -21.95 14.77 -18.39
C VAL A 171 -22.55 15.96 -19.17
N ASP A 172 -23.36 15.71 -20.20
CA ASP A 172 -23.99 16.80 -20.98
C ASP A 172 -25.12 17.51 -20.20
N LEU A 173 -25.80 16.82 -19.28
CA LEU A 173 -26.80 17.41 -18.37
C LEU A 173 -26.19 17.99 -17.09
N LEU A 174 -25.05 17.47 -16.60
CA LEU A 174 -24.38 17.97 -15.40
C LEU A 174 -23.44 19.13 -15.69
N ILE A 175 -22.90 19.33 -16.89
CA ILE A 175 -22.04 20.50 -17.15
C ILE A 175 -22.80 21.84 -16.90
N PRO A 176 -24.06 22.01 -17.35
CA PRO A 176 -24.88 23.17 -16.98
C PRO A 176 -25.24 23.19 -15.48
N GLU A 177 -25.59 22.04 -14.90
CA GLU A 177 -26.05 21.94 -13.50
C GLU A 177 -24.87 22.09 -12.50
N VAL A 178 -23.66 21.70 -12.86
CA VAL A 178 -22.41 21.91 -12.10
C VAL A 178 -21.95 23.35 -12.23
N LYS A 179 -22.15 24.01 -13.37
CA LYS A 179 -21.93 25.48 -13.48
C LYS A 179 -22.93 26.25 -12.62
N LYS A 180 -24.19 25.84 -12.60
CA LYS A 180 -25.24 26.40 -11.73
C LYS A 180 -24.98 26.11 -10.24
N ARG A 181 -24.61 24.86 -9.91
CA ARG A 181 -24.23 24.46 -8.55
C ARG A 181 -22.92 25.04 -8.08
N LYS A 182 -21.95 25.34 -8.96
CA LYS A 182 -20.73 26.04 -8.55
C LYS A 182 -21.06 27.47 -8.07
N VAL A 183 -21.99 28.15 -8.75
CA VAL A 183 -22.53 29.45 -8.30
C VAL A 183 -23.40 29.31 -7.04
N GLU A 184 -24.12 28.21 -6.87
CA GLU A 184 -24.89 27.89 -5.65
C GLU A 184 -24.08 27.22 -4.53
N VAL A 185 -22.80 26.86 -4.75
CA VAL A 185 -21.87 26.28 -3.74
C VAL A 185 -20.86 27.33 -3.29
N GLU A 186 -20.50 28.30 -4.15
CA GLU A 186 -19.76 29.49 -3.74
C GLU A 186 -20.59 30.41 -2.81
N LYS A 187 -21.93 30.42 -2.94
CA LYS A 187 -22.82 31.12 -1.98
C LYS A 187 -22.83 30.52 -0.56
N PRO A 188 -22.96 29.20 -0.35
CA PRO A 188 -22.87 28.59 0.98
C PRO A 188 -21.44 28.42 1.48
N ALA A 189 -20.40 28.51 0.64
CA ALA A 189 -19.01 28.53 1.12
C ALA A 189 -18.71 29.78 1.97
N GLU A 190 -19.37 30.92 1.69
CA GLU A 190 -19.36 32.08 2.59
C GLU A 190 -20.20 31.86 3.86
N GLU A 191 -21.34 31.16 3.78
CA GLU A 191 -22.20 30.83 4.94
C GLU A 191 -21.66 29.73 5.86
N PHE A 192 -20.75 28.88 5.36
CA PHE A 192 -20.06 27.79 6.07
C PHE A 192 -18.56 28.06 6.26
N SER A 193 -18.11 29.31 6.06
CA SER A 193 -16.80 29.73 6.56
C SER A 193 -16.67 29.37 8.04
N ILE A 194 -15.49 28.85 8.42
CA ILE A 194 -15.17 28.49 9.81
C ILE A 194 -15.51 29.65 10.75
N ASP A 195 -15.30 30.90 10.31
CA ASP A 195 -15.63 32.10 11.09
C ASP A 195 -17.15 32.32 11.24
N ASN A 196 -17.94 31.96 10.24
CA ASN A 196 -19.41 32.02 10.30
C ASN A 196 -20.00 30.88 11.16
N LEU A 197 -19.38 29.70 11.14
CA LEU A 197 -19.73 28.60 12.03
C LEU A 197 -19.32 28.88 13.48
N ILE A 198 -18.17 29.55 13.71
CA ILE A 198 -17.76 30.06 15.01
C ILE A 198 -18.72 31.14 15.50
N GLY A 199 -19.16 32.07 14.62
CA GLY A 199 -20.16 33.09 14.96
C GLY A 199 -21.56 32.53 15.24
N LYS A 200 -22.01 31.51 14.49
CA LYS A 200 -23.28 30.80 14.74
C LYS A 200 -23.19 29.93 16.01
N ARG A 201 -22.04 29.32 16.28
CA ARG A 201 -21.76 28.60 17.53
C ARG A 201 -21.76 29.55 18.73
N ALA A 202 -21.14 30.72 18.62
CA ALA A 202 -21.16 31.75 19.66
C ALA A 202 -22.59 32.27 19.97
N LYS A 203 -23.48 32.32 18.97
CA LYS A 203 -24.91 32.66 19.17
C LYS A 203 -25.73 31.51 19.79
N ILE A 204 -25.37 30.26 19.53
CA ILE A 204 -26.02 29.08 20.15
C ILE A 204 -25.47 28.84 21.57
N GLU A 205 -24.22 29.25 21.84
CA GLU A 205 -23.51 29.19 23.12
C GLU A 205 -23.74 30.40 24.04
N GLU A 206 -24.75 31.25 23.81
CA GLU A 206 -25.08 32.33 24.77
C GLU A 206 -25.59 31.77 26.11
N LYS A 207 -25.96 30.48 26.16
CA LYS A 207 -26.04 29.71 27.40
C LYS A 207 -25.21 28.45 27.28
N THR A 208 -24.22 28.30 28.14
CA THR A 208 -23.47 27.05 28.27
C THR A 208 -24.44 25.90 28.60
N TRP A 209 -24.16 24.66 28.18
CA TRP A 209 -25.02 23.51 28.51
C TRP A 209 -25.39 23.41 30.01
N PRO A 210 -24.47 23.71 30.96
CA PRO A 210 -24.80 23.83 32.38
C PRO A 210 -25.87 24.87 32.72
N GLU A 211 -25.93 26.00 32.02
CA GLU A 211 -26.94 27.04 32.25
C GLU A 211 -28.32 26.63 31.72
N ARG A 212 -28.37 25.93 30.58
CA ARG A 212 -29.61 25.33 30.08
C ARG A 212 -30.11 24.21 31.00
N GLU A 213 -29.19 23.38 31.49
CA GLU A 213 -29.50 22.35 32.49
C GLU A 213 -30.02 22.97 33.79
N ALA A 214 -29.42 24.06 34.27
CA ALA A 214 -29.89 24.79 35.45
C ALA A 214 -31.28 25.41 35.24
N GLU A 215 -31.56 26.00 34.07
CA GLU A 215 -32.86 26.56 33.73
C GLU A 215 -33.95 25.48 33.66
N LEU A 216 -33.66 24.36 32.98
CA LEU A 216 -34.57 23.22 32.89
C LEU A 216 -34.82 22.60 34.27
N THR A 217 -33.77 22.45 35.08
CA THR A 217 -33.88 21.96 36.46
C THR A 217 -34.73 22.90 37.32
N SER A 218 -34.59 24.22 37.14
CA SER A 218 -35.42 25.22 37.84
C SER A 218 -36.89 25.11 37.44
N LYS A 219 -37.19 24.98 36.13
CA LYS A 219 -38.55 24.78 35.62
C LYS A 219 -39.16 23.48 36.15
N VAL A 220 -38.42 22.37 36.14
CA VAL A 220 -38.89 21.08 36.70
C VAL A 220 -39.19 21.20 38.19
N LYS A 221 -38.34 21.89 38.97
CA LYS A 221 -38.60 22.16 40.40
C LYS A 221 -39.86 23.00 40.62
N GLU A 222 -40.10 24.02 39.80
CA GLU A 222 -41.31 24.84 39.87
C GLU A 222 -42.57 24.02 39.56
N TYR A 223 -42.55 23.22 38.49
CA TYR A 223 -43.67 22.33 38.14
C TYR A 223 -43.95 21.30 39.24
N THR A 224 -42.91 20.69 39.80
CA THR A 224 -43.03 19.73 40.92
C THR A 224 -43.63 20.39 42.16
N ARG A 225 -43.26 21.65 42.45
CA ARG A 225 -43.83 22.42 43.55
C ARG A 225 -45.33 22.67 43.35
N ARG A 226 -45.72 23.18 42.17
CA ARG A 226 -47.14 23.41 41.84
C ARG A 226 -47.95 22.12 41.90
N PHE A 227 -47.39 21.01 41.41
CA PHE A 227 -48.04 19.70 41.49
C PHE A 227 -48.27 19.26 42.94
N ARG A 228 -47.29 19.44 43.85
CA ARG A 228 -47.47 19.16 45.28
C ARG A 228 -48.50 20.06 45.95
N GLU A 229 -48.61 21.32 45.54
CA GLU A 229 -49.64 22.24 46.03
C GLU A 229 -51.04 21.78 45.60
N VAL A 230 -51.20 21.34 44.35
CA VAL A 230 -52.45 20.72 43.86
C VAL A 230 -52.77 19.44 44.63
N GLN A 231 -51.79 18.56 44.88
CA GLN A 231 -52.01 17.35 45.69
C GLN A 231 -52.38 17.66 47.15
N LYS A 232 -51.82 18.73 47.74
CA LYS A 232 -52.22 19.17 49.09
C LYS A 232 -53.66 19.66 49.10
N LEU A 233 -54.09 20.42 48.09
CA LEU A 233 -55.49 20.82 47.94
C LEU A 233 -56.41 19.62 47.76
N ASP A 234 -56.03 18.65 46.93
CA ASP A 234 -56.79 17.40 46.71
C ASP A 234 -56.91 16.57 48.00
N ASN A 235 -55.84 16.47 48.79
CA ASN A 235 -55.86 15.81 50.11
C ASN A 235 -56.71 16.57 51.14
N MET A 236 -56.74 17.91 51.10
CA MET A 236 -57.59 18.71 51.97
C MET A 236 -59.08 18.59 51.60
N VAL A 237 -59.38 18.45 50.30
CA VAL A 237 -60.75 18.24 49.80
C VAL A 237 -61.21 16.79 50.05
N GLY A 238 -60.34 15.81 49.83
CA GLY A 238 -60.60 14.39 50.05
C GLY A 238 -60.75 13.99 51.52
N ALA A 239 -60.21 14.78 52.46
CA ALA A 239 -60.34 14.52 53.89
C ALA A 239 -61.67 15.00 54.51
N ASN A 240 -62.52 15.76 53.81
CA ASN A 240 -63.72 16.32 54.47
C ASN A 240 -64.99 16.52 53.64
N VAL A 241 -65.05 16.17 52.35
CA VAL A 241 -66.31 16.34 51.60
C VAL A 241 -66.53 15.18 50.63
N SER A 242 -67.61 14.42 50.85
CA SER A 242 -68.25 13.66 49.78
C SER A 242 -68.60 14.62 48.64
N ILE A 243 -67.78 14.64 47.59
CA ILE A 243 -67.97 15.40 46.33
C ILE A 243 -69.15 14.79 45.54
N ASN A 244 -70.30 14.66 46.19
CA ASN A 244 -71.58 14.34 45.55
C ASN A 244 -72.52 15.56 45.58
N LEU A 245 -72.10 16.70 46.12
CA LEU A 245 -72.95 17.89 46.32
C LEU A 245 -72.46 19.19 45.66
N LEU A 246 -71.29 19.20 45.02
CA LEU A 246 -70.84 20.34 44.20
C LEU A 246 -70.58 19.86 42.77
N GLY A 247 -71.68 19.52 42.08
CA GLY A 247 -71.75 19.21 40.66
C GLY A 247 -71.53 20.46 39.79
N SER A 248 -70.33 21.03 39.87
CA SER A 248 -69.87 22.02 38.91
C SER A 248 -69.04 21.27 37.88
N ASP A 249 -69.60 21.03 36.69
CA ASP A 249 -68.91 20.41 35.55
C ASP A 249 -67.56 21.09 35.25
N ALA A 250 -67.40 22.36 35.63
CA ALA A 250 -66.16 23.12 35.50
C ALA A 250 -65.00 22.54 36.34
N LEU A 251 -65.24 22.09 37.58
CA LEU A 251 -64.19 21.52 38.43
C LEU A 251 -63.76 20.13 37.95
N VAL A 252 -64.70 19.34 37.43
CA VAL A 252 -64.41 18.04 36.82
C VAL A 252 -63.57 18.23 35.54
N ALA A 253 -63.92 19.22 34.71
CA ALA A 253 -63.14 19.58 33.53
C ALA A 253 -61.73 20.08 33.89
N GLU A 254 -61.59 20.89 34.93
CA GLU A 254 -60.29 21.40 35.39
C GLU A 254 -59.39 20.26 35.92
N ARG A 255 -59.95 19.33 36.70
CA ARG A 255 -59.23 18.11 37.13
C ARG A 255 -58.79 17.25 35.94
N GLY A 256 -59.67 17.07 34.95
CA GLY A 256 -59.34 16.34 33.71
C GLY A 256 -58.19 17.00 32.94
N ASN A 257 -58.16 18.34 32.88
CA ASN A 257 -57.07 19.08 32.25
C ASN A 257 -55.75 18.97 33.04
N ALA A 258 -55.81 18.99 34.38
CA ALA A 258 -54.64 18.80 35.24
C ALA A 258 -54.01 17.40 35.07
N ILE A 259 -54.84 16.35 34.98
CA ILE A 259 -54.36 14.98 34.72
C ILE A 259 -53.67 14.90 33.35
N LYS A 260 -54.29 15.43 32.29
CA LYS A 260 -53.67 15.46 30.95
C LYS A 260 -52.37 16.27 30.92
N ALA A 261 -52.29 17.35 31.69
CA ALA A 261 -51.07 18.14 31.83
C ALA A 261 -49.97 17.34 32.55
N ALA A 262 -50.31 16.60 33.61
CA ALA A 262 -49.37 15.72 34.31
C ALA A 262 -48.83 14.61 33.39
N GLU A 263 -49.70 13.93 32.64
CA GLU A 263 -49.28 12.92 31.65
C GLU A 263 -48.34 13.49 30.58
N LYS A 264 -48.55 14.75 30.17
CA LYS A 264 -47.66 15.45 29.23
C LYS A 264 -46.31 15.75 29.86
N VAL A 265 -46.28 16.14 31.14
CA VAL A 265 -45.03 16.37 31.89
C VAL A 265 -44.24 15.07 32.03
N ASP A 266 -44.90 13.95 32.36
CA ASP A 266 -44.23 12.64 32.49
C ASP A 266 -43.60 12.19 31.16
N LYS A 267 -44.29 12.39 30.03
CA LYS A 267 -43.73 12.13 28.70
C LYS A 267 -42.50 13.01 28.41
N LEU A 268 -42.51 14.27 28.82
CA LEU A 268 -41.36 15.16 28.65
C LEU A 268 -40.19 14.76 29.55
N ILE A 269 -40.45 14.28 30.77
CA ILE A 269 -39.41 13.75 31.67
C ILE A 269 -38.74 12.53 31.03
N ALA A 270 -39.52 11.59 30.50
CA ALA A 270 -38.98 10.41 29.82
C ALA A 270 -38.07 10.78 28.62
N VAL A 271 -38.49 11.76 27.80
CA VAL A 271 -37.65 12.26 26.68
C VAL A 271 -36.38 12.93 27.19
N LEU A 272 -36.44 13.67 28.30
CA LEU A 272 -35.24 14.30 28.89
C LEU A 272 -34.27 13.26 29.45
N GLU A 273 -34.77 12.18 30.06
CA GLU A 273 -33.94 11.06 30.52
C GLU A 273 -33.26 10.33 29.36
N GLU A 274 -33.99 10.09 28.26
CA GLU A 274 -33.44 9.50 27.04
C GLU A 274 -32.34 10.41 26.44
N CYS A 275 -32.61 11.71 26.29
CA CYS A 275 -31.63 12.69 25.83
C CYS A 275 -30.38 12.74 26.74
N SER A 276 -30.57 12.68 28.06
CA SER A 276 -29.46 12.63 29.03
C SER A 276 -28.61 11.38 28.82
N SER A 277 -29.24 10.21 28.68
CA SER A 277 -28.54 8.94 28.43
C SER A 277 -27.75 8.95 27.11
N LEU A 278 -28.33 9.52 26.05
CA LEU A 278 -27.70 9.66 24.74
C LEU A 278 -26.50 10.61 24.83
N SER A 279 -26.64 11.73 25.54
CA SER A 279 -25.54 12.68 25.75
C SER A 279 -24.36 12.02 26.48
N ALA A 280 -24.62 11.27 27.54
CA ALA A 280 -23.61 10.54 28.30
C ALA A 280 -22.88 9.49 27.44
N TRP A 281 -23.63 8.80 26.57
CA TRP A 281 -23.07 7.86 25.61
C TRP A 281 -22.16 8.55 24.58
N ILE A 282 -22.60 9.68 24.01
CA ILE A 282 -21.82 10.49 23.07
C ILE A 282 -20.51 10.96 23.72
N TYR A 283 -20.56 11.49 24.94
CA TYR A 283 -19.36 11.91 25.68
C TYR A 283 -18.39 10.75 25.92
N LYS A 284 -18.89 9.58 26.32
CA LYS A 284 -18.07 8.38 26.50
C LYS A 284 -17.41 7.94 25.20
N LYS A 285 -18.17 7.99 24.08
CA LYS A 285 -17.66 7.64 22.76
C LYS A 285 -16.59 8.63 22.29
N GLN A 286 -16.84 9.93 22.41
CA GLN A 286 -15.88 10.98 22.08
C GLN A 286 -14.57 10.82 22.86
N LYS A 287 -14.64 10.59 24.18
CA LYS A 287 -13.44 10.35 25.01
C LYS A 287 -12.64 9.15 24.54
N THR A 288 -13.32 8.05 24.18
CA THR A 288 -12.66 6.84 23.69
C THR A 288 -11.99 7.08 22.34
N THR A 289 -12.67 7.76 21.41
CA THR A 289 -12.11 8.12 20.10
C THR A 289 -10.91 9.06 20.25
N LEU A 290 -10.98 10.07 21.10
CA LEU A 290 -9.86 10.99 21.37
C LEU A 290 -8.64 10.27 21.94
N LEU A 291 -8.83 9.30 22.83
CA LEU A 291 -7.73 8.48 23.34
C LEU A 291 -7.10 7.60 22.25
N SER A 292 -7.91 7.05 21.34
CA SER A 292 -7.42 6.29 20.18
C SER A 292 -6.57 7.17 19.26
N VAL A 293 -7.08 8.35 18.90
CA VAL A 293 -6.38 9.32 18.03
C VAL A 293 -5.09 9.82 18.69
N ALA A 294 -5.08 10.04 20.01
CA ALA A 294 -3.87 10.40 20.74
C ALA A 294 -2.82 9.27 20.75
N GLY A 295 -3.26 8.01 20.77
CA GLY A 295 -2.39 6.84 20.62
C GLY A 295 -1.78 6.74 19.22
N GLU A 296 -2.61 6.93 18.18
CA GLU A 296 -2.16 6.97 16.77
C GLU A 296 -1.15 8.10 16.55
N LYS A 297 -1.41 9.30 17.08
CA LYS A 297 -0.47 10.43 16.99
C LYS A 297 0.90 10.10 17.58
N LYS A 298 0.96 9.42 18.74
CA LYS A 298 2.24 9.00 19.35
C LYS A 298 2.96 7.96 18.51
N GLN A 299 2.23 7.07 17.85
CA GLN A 299 2.80 6.11 16.92
C GLN A 299 3.40 6.84 15.71
N ASP A 300 2.66 7.77 15.10
CA ASP A 300 3.13 8.57 13.98
C ASP A 300 4.38 9.39 14.36
N GLU A 301 4.42 9.99 15.55
CA GLU A 301 5.61 10.66 16.08
C GLU A 301 6.81 9.70 16.16
N GLY A 302 6.61 8.46 16.64
CA GLY A 302 7.66 7.43 16.65
C GLY A 302 8.14 7.03 15.25
N GLU A 303 7.22 6.90 14.29
CA GLU A 303 7.55 6.60 12.89
C GLU A 303 8.33 7.75 12.23
N THR A 304 8.01 9.01 12.54
CA THR A 304 8.77 10.17 12.03
C THR A 304 10.20 10.21 12.54
N VAL A 305 10.43 9.83 13.81
CA VAL A 305 11.79 9.72 14.38
C VAL A 305 12.57 8.62 13.67
N LEU A 306 11.97 7.44 13.49
CA LEU A 306 12.61 6.32 12.79
C LEU A 306 12.98 6.69 11.34
N VAL A 307 12.08 7.37 10.61
CA VAL A 307 12.36 7.83 9.24
C VAL A 307 13.53 8.82 9.22
N THR A 308 13.65 9.67 10.22
CA THR A 308 14.76 10.63 10.34
C THR A 308 16.08 9.89 10.60
N GLU A 309 16.11 8.94 11.53
CA GLU A 309 17.29 8.09 11.79
C GLU A 309 17.71 7.28 10.55
N MET A 310 16.74 6.73 9.80
CA MET A 310 17.02 6.01 8.56
C MET A 310 17.63 6.91 7.49
N LYS A 311 17.20 8.17 7.37
CA LYS A 311 17.82 9.15 6.46
C LYS A 311 19.27 9.42 6.82
N GLU A 312 19.58 9.63 8.11
CA GLU A 312 20.97 9.83 8.57
C GLU A 312 21.87 8.61 8.31
N VAL A 313 21.31 7.39 8.42
CA VAL A 313 22.04 6.16 8.05
C VAL A 313 22.31 6.11 6.55
N LEU A 314 21.32 6.45 5.71
CA LEU A 314 21.48 6.47 4.26
C LEU A 314 22.55 7.48 3.81
N GLU A 315 22.53 8.70 4.36
CA GLU A 315 23.53 9.73 4.06
C GLU A 315 24.95 9.27 4.42
N ARG A 316 25.13 8.55 5.55
CA ARG A 316 26.43 7.96 5.91
C ARG A 316 26.89 6.89 4.94
N VAL A 317 25.97 6.00 4.51
CA VAL A 317 26.29 4.93 3.56
C VAL A 317 26.64 5.51 2.18
N GLU A 318 25.92 6.54 1.73
CA GLU A 318 26.24 7.26 0.50
C GLU A 318 27.62 7.91 0.55
N GLY A 319 27.99 8.52 1.68
CA GLY A 319 29.33 9.06 1.91
C GLY A 319 30.43 8.00 1.78
N ILE A 320 30.28 6.85 2.45
CA ILE A 320 31.22 5.73 2.37
C ILE A 320 31.33 5.19 0.92
N TRP A 321 30.20 5.16 0.20
CA TRP A 321 30.19 4.68 -1.19
C TRP A 321 30.93 5.61 -2.14
N GLU A 322 30.71 6.93 -2.03
CA GLU A 322 31.44 7.92 -2.84
C GLU A 322 32.94 7.92 -2.51
N GLU A 323 33.32 7.79 -1.24
CA GLU A 323 34.73 7.62 -0.84
C GLU A 323 35.35 6.37 -1.49
N ALA A 324 34.70 5.22 -1.38
CA ALA A 324 35.19 3.97 -1.98
C ALA A 324 35.28 4.04 -3.51
N LYS A 325 34.37 4.78 -4.16
CA LYS A 325 34.37 5.00 -5.61
C LYS A 325 35.53 5.88 -6.04
N VAL A 326 35.84 6.95 -5.29
CA VAL A 326 37.02 7.78 -5.51
C VAL A 326 38.30 6.95 -5.32
N GLU A 327 38.38 6.15 -4.25
CA GLU A 327 39.53 5.29 -3.98
C GLU A 327 39.78 4.29 -5.11
N ARG A 328 38.72 3.64 -5.64
CA ARG A 328 38.82 2.74 -6.79
C ARG A 328 39.34 3.45 -8.04
N LYS A 329 38.89 4.68 -8.28
CA LYS A 329 39.36 5.48 -9.42
C LYS A 329 40.85 5.80 -9.29
N VAL A 330 41.28 6.29 -8.12
CA VAL A 330 42.69 6.58 -7.83
C VAL A 330 43.56 5.32 -7.96
N ARG A 331 43.09 4.18 -7.45
CA ARG A 331 43.79 2.91 -7.57
C ARG A 331 43.95 2.49 -9.04
N LYS A 332 42.89 2.60 -9.84
CA LYS A 332 42.93 2.28 -11.26
C LYS A 332 43.91 3.19 -12.02
N GLU A 333 43.87 4.49 -11.77
CA GLU A 333 44.81 5.45 -12.38
C GLU A 333 46.27 5.14 -11.99
N LYS A 334 46.49 4.73 -10.73
CA LYS A 334 47.81 4.30 -10.25
C LYS A 334 48.28 3.02 -10.97
N GLU A 335 47.44 2.00 -11.05
CA GLU A 335 47.74 0.74 -11.75
C GLU A 335 48.02 0.98 -13.25
N GLU A 336 47.23 1.83 -13.92
CA GLU A 336 47.48 2.23 -15.32
C GLU A 336 48.80 3.01 -15.48
N SER A 337 49.15 3.87 -14.52
CA SER A 337 50.43 4.60 -14.53
C SER A 337 51.63 3.67 -14.33
N GLU A 338 51.48 2.64 -13.49
CA GLU A 338 52.52 1.65 -13.21
C GLU A 338 52.73 0.74 -14.43
N GLN A 339 51.65 0.25 -15.05
CA GLN A 339 51.71 -0.51 -16.29
C GLN A 339 52.40 0.26 -17.43
N LYS A 340 52.10 1.56 -17.59
CA LYS A 340 52.79 2.40 -18.58
C LYS A 340 54.29 2.49 -18.32
N ARG A 341 54.70 2.65 -17.06
CA ARG A 341 56.13 2.68 -16.68
C ARG A 341 56.81 1.34 -16.93
N GLU A 342 56.15 0.23 -16.61
CA GLU A 342 56.68 -1.11 -16.90
C GLU A 342 56.83 -1.36 -18.41
N GLU A 343 55.85 -0.93 -19.21
CA GLU A 343 55.91 -1.05 -20.67
C GLU A 343 57.03 -0.19 -21.27
N GLU A 344 57.22 1.04 -20.78
CA GLU A 344 58.35 1.90 -21.17
C GLU A 344 59.70 1.27 -20.83
N VAL A 345 59.84 0.68 -19.64
CA VAL A 345 61.06 -0.04 -19.24
C VAL A 345 61.29 -1.25 -20.14
N ARG A 346 60.24 -2.01 -20.49
CA ARG A 346 60.34 -3.15 -21.39
C ARG A 346 60.81 -2.72 -22.79
N LYS A 347 60.22 -1.65 -23.34
CA LYS A 347 60.62 -1.10 -24.65
C LYS A 347 62.08 -0.67 -24.67
N ARG A 348 62.54 0.02 -23.62
CA ARG A 348 63.97 0.41 -23.49
C ARG A 348 64.90 -0.80 -23.48
N LYS A 349 64.57 -1.86 -22.74
CA LYS A 349 65.37 -3.10 -22.73
C LYS A 349 65.39 -3.79 -24.10
N GLU A 350 64.28 -3.83 -24.81
CA GLU A 350 64.22 -4.38 -26.18
C GLU A 350 65.08 -3.57 -27.17
N GLU A 351 65.10 -2.24 -27.04
CA GLU A 351 65.97 -1.36 -27.83
C GLU A 351 67.46 -1.55 -27.49
N GLU A 352 67.80 -1.64 -26.21
CA GLU A 352 69.16 -1.97 -25.74
C GLU A 352 69.62 -3.34 -26.25
N GLU A 353 68.77 -4.36 -26.23
CA GLU A 353 69.09 -5.69 -26.77
C GLU A 353 69.28 -5.66 -28.29
N LYS A 354 68.45 -4.90 -29.02
CA LYS A 354 68.60 -4.71 -30.48
C LYS A 354 69.91 -4.01 -30.82
N THR A 355 70.29 -2.96 -30.08
CA THR A 355 71.55 -2.24 -30.29
C THR A 355 72.77 -3.12 -29.96
N LEU A 356 72.73 -3.91 -28.88
CA LEU A 356 73.76 -4.90 -28.57
C LEU A 356 73.92 -5.95 -29.68
N LYS A 357 72.81 -6.55 -30.14
CA LYS A 357 72.83 -7.50 -31.27
C LYS A 357 73.38 -6.87 -32.55
N HIS A 358 73.09 -5.59 -32.79
CA HIS A 358 73.64 -4.87 -33.94
C HIS A 358 75.16 -4.64 -33.81
N LEU A 359 75.63 -4.23 -32.62
CA LEU A 359 77.06 -4.07 -32.33
C LEU A 359 77.83 -5.40 -32.45
N ASP A 360 77.26 -6.51 -32.00
CA ASP A 360 77.88 -7.84 -32.15
C ASP A 360 77.96 -8.27 -33.61
N LYS A 361 76.94 -7.97 -34.44
CA LYS A 361 77.02 -8.18 -35.89
C LYS A 361 78.13 -7.34 -36.53
N ILE A 362 78.27 -6.08 -36.13
CA ILE A 362 79.36 -5.21 -36.61
C ILE A 362 80.72 -5.80 -36.21
N LYS A 363 80.89 -6.23 -34.94
CA LYS A 363 82.15 -6.85 -34.47
C LYS A 363 82.48 -8.15 -35.20
N LYS A 364 81.48 -9.00 -35.45
CA LYS A 364 81.67 -10.26 -36.19
C LYS A 364 82.08 -9.99 -37.63
N ASN A 365 81.39 -9.07 -38.31
CA ASN A 365 81.76 -8.64 -39.64
C ASN A 365 83.17 -8.02 -39.66
N ALA A 366 83.52 -7.19 -38.67
CA ALA A 366 84.85 -6.60 -38.57
C ALA A 366 85.95 -7.67 -38.45
N LYS A 367 85.73 -8.72 -37.65
CA LYS A 367 86.64 -9.86 -37.49
C LYS A 367 86.76 -10.70 -38.77
N ASP A 368 85.67 -10.90 -39.50
CA ASP A 368 85.67 -11.60 -40.79
C ASP A 368 86.32 -10.77 -41.92
N THR A 369 86.43 -9.46 -41.74
CA THR A 369 87.11 -8.52 -42.66
C THR A 369 88.53 -8.15 -42.20
N GLU A 370 89.02 -8.70 -41.09
CA GLU A 370 90.37 -8.47 -40.59
C GLU A 370 91.36 -9.13 -41.55
N GLY A 371 92.05 -8.31 -42.34
CA GLY A 371 92.91 -8.77 -43.44
C GLY A 371 92.26 -8.80 -44.82
N LYS A 372 91.03 -8.28 -45.00
CA LYS A 372 90.38 -8.13 -46.31
C LYS A 372 90.03 -6.66 -46.62
N VAL A 373 90.28 -6.20 -47.84
CA VAL A 373 89.95 -4.86 -48.34
C VAL A 373 88.70 -4.94 -49.20
N TRP A 374 87.71 -4.10 -48.93
CA TRP A 374 86.50 -3.99 -49.76
C TRP A 374 86.87 -3.39 -51.12
N ASP A 375 86.59 -4.10 -52.22
CA ASP A 375 86.72 -3.57 -53.57
C ASP A 375 85.37 -3.02 -54.05
N PRO A 376 85.21 -1.69 -54.18
CA PRO A 376 83.95 -1.08 -54.59
C PRO A 376 83.49 -1.47 -56.00
N ARG A 377 84.42 -1.88 -56.89
CA ARG A 377 84.10 -2.23 -58.28
C ARG A 377 83.46 -3.60 -58.38
N LEU A 378 83.91 -4.55 -57.55
CA LEU A 378 83.41 -5.93 -57.54
C LEU A 378 82.36 -6.16 -56.43
N LYS A 379 82.14 -5.19 -55.53
CA LYS A 379 81.24 -5.30 -54.37
C LYS A 379 81.54 -6.53 -53.51
N MET A 380 82.82 -6.83 -53.30
CA MET A 380 83.29 -7.95 -52.46
C MET A 380 84.60 -7.62 -51.75
N TYR A 381 84.89 -8.35 -50.67
CA TYR A 381 86.13 -8.25 -49.89
C TYR A 381 87.24 -9.13 -50.51
N ARG A 382 88.44 -8.58 -50.76
CA ARG A 382 89.66 -9.31 -51.20
C ARG A 382 90.68 -9.39 -50.07
N GLU A 383 91.41 -10.50 -49.96
CA GLU A 383 92.49 -10.64 -48.98
C GLU A 383 93.65 -9.69 -49.28
N LYS A 384 94.21 -9.05 -48.24
CA LYS A 384 95.20 -7.97 -48.31
C LYS A 384 96.60 -8.44 -48.76
N GLY A 385 96.69 -9.61 -49.40
CA GLY A 385 97.92 -10.19 -49.94
C GLY A 385 97.82 -10.63 -51.42
N GLU A 386 96.62 -10.65 -52.00
CA GLU A 386 96.41 -10.92 -53.44
C GLU A 386 96.31 -9.62 -54.26
N ALA A 387 97.15 -8.64 -53.90
CA ALA A 387 97.52 -7.61 -54.86
C ALA A 387 98.56 -8.24 -55.79
N ASP A 388 98.06 -8.82 -56.86
CA ASP A 388 98.85 -9.16 -58.04
C ASP A 388 99.57 -7.87 -58.47
N ASP A 389 100.87 -7.76 -58.14
CA ASP A 389 101.78 -6.68 -58.53
C ASP A 389 102.00 -6.65 -60.07
N SER A 390 101.12 -7.28 -60.86
CA SER A 390 101.18 -7.36 -62.32
C SER A 390 100.98 -6.03 -63.05
N TRP A 391 100.75 -4.93 -62.32
CA TRP A 391 100.66 -3.58 -62.90
C TRP A 391 101.97 -2.78 -62.76
N ARG A 392 103.02 -3.33 -62.15
CA ARG A 392 104.34 -2.65 -62.04
C ARG A 392 105.27 -2.85 -63.23
N ASP A 393 104.97 -3.76 -64.14
CA ASP A 393 105.72 -3.95 -65.38
C ASP A 393 104.85 -3.62 -66.59
N HIS A 394 104.71 -2.33 -66.93
CA HIS A 394 104.57 -1.84 -68.31
C HIS A 394 104.72 -0.33 -68.40
#